data_AF-A0A7Z8KPM5-F1
#
_entry.id   AF-A0A7Z8KPM5-F1
#
_cell.length_a   1.000
_cell.length_b   1.000
_cell.length_c   1.000
_cell.angle_alpha   90.00
_cell.angle_beta   90.00
_cell.angle_gamma   90.00
#
_symmetry.space_group_name_H-M   'P 1'
#
loop_
_entity.id
_entity.type
_entity.pdbx_description
1 polymer ?
#
loop_
_entity_poly.entity_id
_entity_poly.type
_entity_poly.pdbx_seq_one_letter_code
_entity_poly.pdbx_strand_id
1 'polypeptide(L)'
;MDFAATGKKRRIFGVDFSGAKDSCKKIWVSSGRSVGSTLHIEDCYRLADQMGSGSSSRSGRDECFSALRSLIVRENDAVFGIDLSFSLPEHLMEYDWESFIESFSSKYPSAEQFRESCRDRAGGKELKRTSEIKAKVPFSVYNLRLYRQTYFGIRDVISPLVNDGLVCVLPMQEAKDGKPWLIEICPACRLKKEDMYIQYKGKTDDRRNARRRILEYFMNKGLVISSSLQKLIVADTEGDALDSIIATYSTFISLSRLSEIPDTSPENYAIEGYTFF
;
A
#
# COMPACT_ATOMS: atom_id res chain seq x y z
N MET A 1 4.24 -15.26 -17.02
CA MET A 1 4.20 -16.29 -15.96
C MET A 1 2.75 -16.39 -15.50
N ASP A 2 2.09 -17.54 -15.71
CA ASP A 2 0.68 -17.69 -15.36
C ASP A 2 0.57 -17.92 -13.84
N PHE A 3 0.00 -16.98 -13.09
CA PHE A 3 -0.14 -17.09 -11.63
C PHE A 3 -0.95 -18.32 -11.19
N ALA A 4 -1.76 -18.88 -12.09
CA ALA A 4 -2.46 -20.13 -11.86
C ALA A 4 -1.55 -21.36 -11.94
N ALA A 5 -0.41 -21.27 -12.66
CA ALA A 5 0.44 -22.42 -12.96
C ALA A 5 1.31 -22.90 -11.79
N THR A 6 1.51 -22.09 -10.74
CA THR A 6 2.27 -22.53 -9.55
C THR A 6 1.45 -23.41 -8.61
N GLY A 7 0.12 -23.49 -8.77
CA GLY A 7 -0.79 -24.26 -7.91
C GLY A 7 -0.84 -23.81 -6.44
N LYS A 8 0.03 -22.88 -6.02
CA LYS A 8 0.11 -22.35 -4.67
C LYS A 8 -0.73 -21.09 -4.55
N LYS A 9 -1.77 -21.14 -3.72
CA LYS A 9 -2.57 -19.95 -3.38
C LYS A 9 -1.75 -19.04 -2.47
N ARG A 10 -1.29 -17.90 -2.98
CA ARG A 10 -0.63 -16.86 -2.18
C ARG A 10 -1.62 -16.25 -1.19
N ARG A 11 -1.15 -15.91 0.01
CA ARG A 11 -1.91 -15.05 0.93
C ARG A 11 -1.91 -13.63 0.39
N ILE A 12 -2.99 -12.91 0.64
CA ILE A 12 -3.21 -11.57 0.11
C ILE A 12 -3.29 -10.63 1.30
N PHE A 13 -2.48 -9.59 1.30
CA PHE A 13 -2.44 -8.57 2.33
C PHE A 13 -2.74 -7.21 1.74
N GLY A 14 -3.47 -6.39 2.50
CA GLY A 14 -3.65 -4.97 2.25
C GLY A 14 -3.17 -4.17 3.45
N VAL A 15 -2.36 -3.16 3.20
CA VAL A 15 -1.78 -2.28 4.22
C VAL A 15 -2.22 -0.85 3.95
N ASP A 16 -3.00 -0.29 4.88
CA ASP A 16 -3.17 1.17 4.96
C ASP A 16 -1.96 1.74 5.69
N PHE A 17 -1.04 2.35 4.94
CA PHE A 17 0.26 2.74 5.48
C PHE A 17 0.24 4.19 5.96
N SER A 18 0.94 4.46 7.07
CA SER A 18 1.06 5.81 7.62
C SER A 18 2.51 6.13 7.97
N GLY A 19 3.01 7.26 7.44
CA GLY A 19 4.30 7.84 7.84
C GLY A 19 4.22 8.78 9.04
N ALA A 20 3.11 8.80 9.77
CA ALA A 20 2.93 9.68 10.92
C ALA A 20 3.92 9.36 12.06
N LYS A 21 4.14 10.32 12.96
CA LYS A 21 5.01 10.10 14.14
C LYS A 21 4.48 8.97 15.03
N ASP A 22 3.17 8.80 15.08
CA ASP A 22 2.43 7.74 15.76
C ASP A 22 1.97 6.63 14.79
N SER A 23 2.74 6.36 13.73
CA SER A 23 2.41 5.43 12.65
C SER A 23 1.87 4.09 13.14
N CYS A 24 2.37 3.58 14.26
CA CYS A 24 1.94 2.30 14.80
C CYS A 24 0.47 2.22 15.22
N LYS A 25 -0.14 3.35 15.55
CA LYS A 25 -1.58 3.41 15.84
C LYS A 25 -2.43 3.54 14.58
N LYS A 26 -1.79 3.82 13.44
CA LYS A 26 -2.44 4.18 12.18
C LYS A 26 -2.22 3.19 11.06
N ILE A 27 -1.16 2.37 11.13
CA ILE A 27 -0.95 1.29 10.15
C ILE A 27 -1.93 0.17 10.45
N TRP A 28 -2.83 -0.06 9.51
CA TRP A 28 -3.77 -1.18 9.53
C TRP A 28 -3.38 -2.22 8.49
N VAL A 29 -3.48 -3.48 8.88
CA VAL A 29 -3.20 -4.62 8.02
C VAL A 29 -4.44 -5.49 7.98
N SER A 30 -4.85 -5.86 6.77
CA SER A 30 -5.84 -6.88 6.52
C SER A 30 -5.21 -8.03 5.73
N SER A 31 -5.66 -9.24 5.99
CA SER A 31 -5.19 -10.44 5.29
C SER A 31 -6.34 -11.33 4.85
N GLY A 32 -6.15 -12.05 3.76
CA GLY A 32 -7.15 -12.95 3.21
C GLY A 32 -6.61 -13.93 2.18
N ARG A 33 -7.52 -14.74 1.65
CA ARG A 33 -7.23 -15.74 0.61
C ARG A 33 -8.30 -15.72 -0.48
N SER A 34 -7.86 -16.04 -1.70
CA SER A 34 -8.77 -16.28 -2.81
C SER A 34 -9.43 -17.67 -2.70
N VAL A 35 -10.75 -17.68 -2.83
CA VAL A 35 -11.57 -18.90 -2.94
C VAL A 35 -12.39 -18.80 -4.23
N GLY A 36 -11.83 -19.28 -5.35
CA GLY A 36 -12.43 -19.04 -6.66
C GLY A 36 -12.40 -17.55 -6.99
N SER A 37 -13.54 -16.96 -7.33
CA SER A 37 -13.66 -15.54 -7.65
C SER A 37 -13.90 -14.63 -6.43
N THR A 38 -13.93 -15.17 -5.21
CA THR A 38 -14.16 -14.39 -3.98
C THR A 38 -12.87 -14.22 -3.17
N LEU A 39 -12.83 -13.14 -2.39
CA LEU A 39 -11.78 -12.86 -1.42
C LEU A 39 -12.34 -13.08 -0.01
N HIS A 40 -11.79 -14.03 0.72
CA HIS A 40 -12.16 -14.29 2.11
C HIS A 40 -11.16 -13.57 3.04
N ILE A 41 -11.65 -12.60 3.80
CA ILE A 41 -10.85 -11.89 4.81
C ILE A 41 -10.73 -12.77 6.06
N GLU A 42 -9.49 -13.02 6.46
CA GLU A 42 -9.12 -13.81 7.64
C GLU A 42 -8.91 -12.89 8.84
N ASP A 43 -8.19 -11.78 8.65
CA ASP A 43 -7.79 -10.87 9.73
C ASP A 43 -7.85 -9.41 9.30
N CYS A 44 -8.10 -8.51 10.26
CA CYS A 44 -7.97 -7.06 10.12
C CYS A 44 -7.57 -6.48 11.49
N TYR A 45 -6.41 -5.84 11.58
CA TYR A 45 -5.84 -5.38 12.84
C TYR A 45 -4.93 -4.16 12.67
N ARG A 46 -4.75 -3.39 13.74
CA ARG A 46 -3.68 -2.38 13.81
C ARG A 46 -2.36 -3.10 14.04
N LEU A 47 -1.32 -2.68 13.32
CA LEU A 47 -0.01 -3.34 13.43
C LEU A 47 0.52 -3.35 14.87
N ALA A 48 0.30 -2.27 15.63
CA ALA A 48 0.69 -2.19 17.05
C ALA A 48 0.05 -3.27 17.93
N ASP A 49 -1.17 -3.72 17.62
CA ASP A 49 -1.87 -4.74 18.42
C ASP A 49 -1.17 -6.11 18.31
N GLN A 50 -0.38 -6.33 17.27
CA GLN A 50 0.41 -7.56 17.05
C GLN A 50 1.82 -7.51 17.64
N MET A 51 2.27 -6.35 18.15
CA MET A 51 3.61 -6.19 18.71
C MET A 51 3.72 -6.65 20.18
N GLY A 52 2.63 -7.17 20.77
CA GLY A 52 2.58 -7.73 22.13
C GLY A 52 2.43 -6.68 23.24
N SER A 53 2.00 -7.13 24.42
CA SER A 53 1.60 -6.28 25.57
C SER A 53 2.71 -5.40 26.17
N GLY A 54 3.98 -5.68 25.83
CA GLY A 54 5.14 -4.85 26.22
C GLY A 54 5.31 -3.59 25.36
N SER A 55 4.78 -3.59 24.14
CA SER A 55 4.79 -2.48 23.18
C SER A 55 3.62 -1.50 23.41
N SER A 56 3.31 -1.26 24.68
CA SER A 56 2.20 -0.42 25.13
C SER A 56 2.33 1.02 24.63
N SER A 57 1.57 1.41 23.60
CA SER A 57 1.25 2.81 23.23
C SER A 57 2.39 3.81 22.96
N ARG A 58 3.65 3.40 23.15
CA ARG A 58 4.91 4.15 23.06
C ARG A 58 5.85 3.64 21.98
N SER A 59 5.52 2.53 21.32
CA SER A 59 6.34 1.98 20.24
C SER A 59 6.54 3.04 19.17
N GLY A 60 7.80 3.42 18.97
CA GLY A 60 8.18 4.43 18.01
C GLY A 60 7.86 3.97 16.60
N ARG A 61 7.81 4.93 15.68
CA ARG A 61 7.67 4.67 14.24
C ARG A 61 8.65 3.61 13.72
N ASP A 62 9.89 3.63 14.21
CA ASP A 62 10.95 2.74 13.74
C ASP A 62 10.72 1.28 14.16
N GLU A 63 10.26 1.04 15.39
CA GLU A 63 9.81 -0.28 15.85
C GLU A 63 8.63 -0.78 15.00
N CYS A 64 7.74 0.13 14.63
CA CYS A 64 6.60 -0.19 13.80
C CYS A 64 6.97 -0.64 12.40
N PHE A 65 7.86 0.10 11.75
CA PHE A 65 8.36 -0.26 10.43
C PHE A 65 9.17 -1.55 10.49
N SER A 66 9.91 -1.78 11.57
CA SER A 66 10.56 -3.07 11.81
C SER A 66 9.56 -4.23 11.91
N ALA A 67 8.45 -4.04 12.64
CA ALA A 67 7.37 -5.03 12.72
C ALA A 67 6.70 -5.28 11.36
N LEU A 68 6.47 -4.22 10.56
CA LEU A 68 5.91 -4.34 9.21
C LEU A 68 6.85 -5.12 8.29
N ARG A 69 8.15 -4.80 8.26
CA ARG A 69 9.15 -5.55 7.50
C ARG A 69 9.19 -7.01 7.94
N SER A 70 9.16 -7.27 9.25
CA SER A 70 9.18 -8.64 9.79
C SER A 70 7.94 -9.44 9.36
N LEU A 71 6.76 -8.81 9.35
CA LEU A 71 5.54 -9.42 8.81
C LEU A 71 5.70 -9.76 7.32
N ILE A 72 6.17 -8.82 6.51
CA ILE A 72 6.36 -9.01 5.07
C ILE A 72 7.30 -10.19 4.80
N VAL A 73 8.47 -10.22 5.45
CA VAL A 73 9.50 -11.25 5.24
C VAL A 73 9.01 -12.63 5.68
N ARG A 74 8.24 -12.70 6.77
CA ARG A 74 7.71 -13.98 7.28
C ARG A 74 6.72 -14.62 6.31
N GLU A 75 5.95 -13.83 5.57
CA GLU A 75 4.92 -14.31 4.63
C GLU A 75 5.53 -14.52 3.23
N ASN A 76 6.47 -15.46 3.12
CA ASN A 76 7.31 -15.67 1.94
C ASN A 76 6.56 -16.04 0.64
N ASP A 77 5.35 -16.58 0.72
CA ASP A 77 4.48 -16.89 -0.42
C ASP A 77 3.21 -15.99 -0.38
N ALA A 78 3.39 -14.67 -0.22
CA ALA A 78 2.30 -13.70 -0.17
C ALA A 78 2.44 -12.54 -1.17
N VAL A 79 1.36 -11.79 -1.33
CA VAL A 79 1.32 -10.50 -2.04
C VAL A 79 0.78 -9.44 -1.11
N PHE A 80 1.52 -8.34 -0.97
CA PHE A 80 1.17 -7.18 -0.16
C PHE A 80 0.86 -6.00 -1.07
N GLY A 81 -0.39 -5.55 -1.05
CA GLY A 81 -0.75 -4.24 -1.55
C GLY A 81 -0.63 -3.19 -0.47
N ILE A 82 0.18 -2.17 -0.71
CA ILE A 82 0.50 -1.14 0.29
C ILE A 82 0.02 0.22 -0.23
N ASP A 83 -0.73 0.97 0.58
CA ASP A 83 -1.09 2.36 0.31
C ASP A 83 0.10 3.30 0.49
N LEU A 84 1.06 3.18 -0.42
CA LEU A 84 2.34 3.88 -0.39
C LEU A 84 2.92 3.94 -1.79
N SER A 85 3.35 5.12 -2.22
CA SER A 85 4.10 5.29 -3.45
C SER A 85 5.53 4.77 -3.32
N PHE A 86 5.99 3.97 -4.29
CA PHE A 86 7.31 3.32 -4.24
C PHE A 86 8.42 4.08 -5.00
N SER A 87 8.12 5.23 -5.58
CA SER A 87 8.99 5.92 -6.52
C SER A 87 8.56 7.37 -6.74
N LEU A 88 9.26 8.07 -7.63
CA LEU A 88 8.95 9.43 -8.08
C LEU A 88 8.61 9.43 -9.58
N PRO A 89 8.09 10.54 -10.12
CA PRO A 89 8.18 10.81 -11.55
C PRO A 89 9.60 10.58 -12.08
N GLU A 90 9.72 9.99 -13.27
CA GLU A 90 10.98 9.50 -13.85
C GLU A 90 12.05 10.59 -13.89
N HIS A 91 11.68 11.78 -14.38
CA HIS A 91 12.57 12.94 -14.43
C HIS A 91 13.08 13.41 -13.05
N LEU A 92 12.45 12.98 -11.95
CA LEU A 92 12.91 13.25 -10.58
C LEU A 92 13.81 12.14 -10.00
N MET A 93 13.84 10.93 -10.55
CA MET A 93 14.69 9.86 -9.99
C MET A 93 16.16 9.98 -10.42
N GLU A 94 16.42 10.47 -11.64
CA GLU A 94 17.76 10.62 -12.27
C GLU A 94 18.50 9.32 -12.58
N TYR A 95 18.03 8.19 -12.04
CA TYR A 95 18.61 6.86 -12.17
C TYR A 95 17.51 5.83 -12.44
N ASP A 96 17.89 4.59 -12.70
CA ASP A 96 16.96 3.47 -12.61
C ASP A 96 16.38 3.34 -11.19
N TRP A 97 15.29 2.59 -11.07
CA TRP A 97 14.54 2.49 -9.82
C TRP A 97 15.35 1.85 -8.69
N GLU A 98 16.15 0.81 -8.96
CA GLU A 98 16.95 0.15 -7.91
C GLU A 98 18.03 1.08 -7.36
N SER A 99 18.77 1.76 -8.25
CA SER A 99 19.74 2.79 -7.88
C SER A 99 19.11 3.94 -7.10
N PHE A 100 17.88 4.33 -7.45
CA PHE A 100 17.12 5.32 -6.70
C PHE A 100 16.79 4.85 -5.27
N ILE A 101 16.37 3.59 -5.10
CA ILE A 101 16.05 3.01 -3.80
C ILE A 101 17.30 2.85 -2.92
N GLU A 102 18.43 2.43 -3.50
CA GLU A 102 19.71 2.27 -2.80
C GLU A 102 20.24 3.62 -2.29
N SER A 103 20.15 4.67 -3.12
CA SER A 103 20.66 6.00 -2.80
C SER A 103 19.67 6.90 -2.06
N PHE A 104 18.41 6.47 -1.86
CA PHE A 104 17.34 7.33 -1.35
C PHE A 104 17.69 8.00 -0.01
N SER A 105 18.17 7.20 0.95
CA SER A 105 18.46 7.65 2.32
C SER A 105 19.64 8.61 2.40
N SER A 106 20.64 8.44 1.52
CA SER A 106 21.81 9.32 1.47
C SER A 106 21.51 10.61 0.71
N LYS A 107 20.70 10.53 -0.36
CA LYS A 107 20.25 11.69 -1.14
C LYS A 107 19.29 12.57 -0.36
N TYR A 108 18.43 11.97 0.47
CA TYR A 108 17.42 12.68 1.25
C TYR A 108 17.55 12.37 2.75
N PRO A 109 18.34 13.14 3.50
CA PRO A 109 18.50 12.98 4.95
C PRO A 109 17.21 13.18 5.78
N SER A 110 16.24 13.94 5.27
CA SER A 110 14.96 14.19 5.93
C SER A 110 13.78 14.24 4.95
N ALA A 111 12.57 14.04 5.47
CA ALA A 111 11.36 14.15 4.67
C ALA A 111 11.18 15.57 4.09
N GLU A 112 11.55 16.58 4.88
CA GLU A 112 11.52 17.99 4.47
C GLU A 112 12.48 18.24 3.31
N GLN A 113 13.73 17.77 3.40
CA GLN A 113 14.71 17.89 2.31
C GLN A 113 14.32 17.09 1.07
N PHE A 114 13.71 15.91 1.26
CA PHE A 114 13.10 15.13 0.17
C PHE A 114 12.07 15.97 -0.58
N ARG A 115 11.13 16.59 0.13
CA ARG A 115 10.08 17.40 -0.48
C ARG A 115 10.64 18.66 -1.15
N GLU A 116 11.55 19.37 -0.49
CA GLU A 116 12.17 20.58 -1.02
C GLU A 116 12.94 20.29 -2.31
N SER A 117 13.79 19.26 -2.31
CA SER A 117 14.55 18.85 -3.49
C SER A 117 13.63 18.49 -4.67
N CYS A 118 12.56 17.72 -4.43
CA CYS A 118 11.57 17.40 -5.46
C CYS A 118 10.89 18.65 -6.01
N ARG A 119 10.52 19.62 -5.16
CA ARG A 119 9.90 20.87 -5.60
C ARG A 119 10.85 21.74 -6.39
N ASP A 120 12.10 21.88 -5.95
CA ASP A 120 13.08 22.73 -6.63
C ASP A 120 13.36 22.22 -8.04
N ARG A 121 13.56 20.90 -8.17
CA ARG A 121 13.79 20.24 -9.47
C ARG A 121 12.56 20.24 -10.37
N ALA A 122 11.36 20.31 -9.78
CA ALA A 122 10.09 20.43 -10.49
C ALA A 122 9.68 21.90 -10.77
N GLY A 123 10.56 22.89 -10.55
CA GLY A 123 10.24 24.31 -10.75
C GLY A 123 9.10 24.80 -9.85
N GLY A 124 9.06 24.31 -8.61
CA GLY A 124 8.08 24.63 -7.58
C GLY A 124 6.76 23.83 -7.66
N LYS A 125 6.58 22.97 -8.68
CA LYS A 125 5.35 22.20 -8.93
C LYS A 125 5.35 20.84 -8.23
N GLU A 126 4.16 20.28 -8.03
CA GLU A 126 3.95 18.91 -7.53
C GLU A 126 3.52 18.00 -8.68
N LEU A 127 4.50 17.37 -9.31
CA LEU A 127 4.35 16.54 -10.50
C LEU A 127 3.87 15.14 -10.11
N LYS A 128 2.98 14.59 -10.92
CA LYS A 128 2.42 13.25 -10.75
C LYS A 128 3.11 12.29 -11.71
N ARG A 129 3.23 11.04 -11.30
CA ARG A 129 3.64 9.94 -12.18
C ARG A 129 2.58 9.68 -13.23
N THR A 130 2.97 9.02 -14.32
CA THR A 130 2.08 8.69 -15.41
C THR A 130 0.92 7.80 -14.94
N SER A 131 1.20 6.82 -14.08
CA SER A 131 0.20 5.95 -13.45
C SER A 131 -0.77 6.76 -12.59
N GLU A 132 -0.29 7.72 -11.81
CA GLU A 132 -1.12 8.59 -10.96
C GLU A 132 -2.06 9.50 -11.73
N ILE A 133 -1.59 10.06 -12.86
CA ILE A 133 -2.41 10.89 -13.75
C ILE A 133 -3.55 10.03 -14.32
N LYS A 134 -3.24 8.85 -14.85
CA LYS A 134 -4.25 7.93 -15.42
C LYS A 134 -5.25 7.47 -14.35
N ALA A 135 -4.76 7.13 -13.16
CA ALA A 135 -5.57 6.69 -12.03
C ALA A 135 -6.35 7.84 -11.34
N LYS A 136 -6.07 9.09 -11.71
CA LYS A 136 -6.63 10.30 -11.07
C LYS A 136 -6.40 10.30 -9.55
N VAL A 137 -5.21 9.88 -9.13
CA VAL A 137 -4.75 9.92 -7.73
C VAL A 137 -4.87 11.36 -7.22
N PRO A 138 -5.36 11.61 -5.99
CA PRO A 138 -5.59 12.97 -5.51
C PRO A 138 -4.29 13.79 -5.42
N PHE A 139 -3.22 13.21 -4.89
CA PHE A 139 -1.97 13.91 -4.59
C PHE A 139 -0.79 13.37 -5.39
N SER A 140 0.21 14.22 -5.58
CA SER A 140 1.56 13.78 -6.00
C SER A 140 2.27 13.11 -4.81
N VAL A 141 3.20 12.20 -5.07
CA VAL A 141 4.02 11.48 -4.08
C VAL A 141 4.74 12.39 -3.08
N TYR A 142 5.05 13.64 -3.45
CA TYR A 142 5.71 14.63 -2.58
C TYR A 142 4.80 15.81 -2.22
N ASN A 143 3.49 15.64 -2.33
CA ASN A 143 2.52 16.63 -1.86
C ASN A 143 2.67 16.92 -0.37
N LEU A 144 2.37 18.16 0.04
CA LEU A 144 2.44 18.59 1.45
C LEU A 144 1.76 17.65 2.47
N ARG A 145 0.69 16.97 2.08
CA ARG A 145 -0.05 16.02 2.94
C ARG A 145 0.50 14.60 2.91
N LEU A 146 1.27 14.22 1.89
CA LEU A 146 1.67 12.84 1.62
C LEU A 146 3.18 12.60 1.75
N TYR A 147 4.02 13.60 1.53
CA TYR A 147 5.47 13.41 1.36
C TYR A 147 6.17 12.65 2.50
N ARG A 148 5.69 12.79 3.74
CA ARG A 148 6.26 12.05 4.89
C ARG A 148 5.95 10.56 4.79
N GLN A 149 4.76 10.20 4.35
CA GLN A 149 4.38 8.82 4.11
C GLN A 149 5.28 8.20 3.04
N THR A 150 5.41 8.87 1.90
CA THR A 150 6.31 8.44 0.82
C THR A 150 7.76 8.31 1.31
N TYR A 151 8.28 9.35 1.98
CA TYR A 151 9.65 9.36 2.48
C TYR A 151 9.94 8.20 3.44
N PHE A 152 9.15 8.06 4.51
CA PHE A 152 9.37 7.02 5.50
C PHE A 152 9.05 5.62 4.96
N GLY A 153 8.07 5.50 4.07
CA GLY A 153 7.78 4.23 3.41
C GLY A 153 8.95 3.76 2.55
N ILE A 154 9.52 4.63 1.70
CA ILE A 154 10.69 4.27 0.89
C ILE A 154 11.90 4.02 1.79
N ARG A 155 12.25 4.97 2.66
CA ARG A 155 13.46 4.92 3.48
C ARG A 155 13.47 3.75 4.48
N ASP A 156 12.37 3.54 5.19
CA ASP A 156 12.34 2.63 6.34
C ASP A 156 11.62 1.31 6.03
N VAL A 157 10.90 1.17 4.91
CA VAL A 157 10.25 -0.10 4.56
C VAL A 157 10.81 -0.66 3.27
N ILE A 158 10.69 0.05 2.16
CA ILE A 158 11.04 -0.47 0.84
C ILE A 158 12.57 -0.65 0.69
N SER A 159 13.36 0.39 0.97
CA SER A 159 14.81 0.38 0.76
C SER A 159 15.51 -0.75 1.51
N PRO A 160 15.29 -0.98 2.83
CA PRO A 160 15.89 -2.11 3.52
C PRO A 160 15.46 -3.47 2.94
N LEU A 161 14.18 -3.64 2.59
CA LEU A 161 13.69 -4.90 2.03
C LEU A 161 14.26 -5.20 0.64
N VAL A 162 14.46 -4.18 -0.18
CA VAL A 162 15.02 -4.29 -1.53
C VAL A 162 16.52 -4.53 -1.48
N ASN A 163 17.25 -3.74 -0.69
CA ASN A 163 18.71 -3.84 -0.56
C ASN A 163 19.15 -5.21 0.00
N ASP A 164 18.36 -5.78 0.92
CA ASP A 164 18.62 -7.12 1.48
C ASP A 164 18.09 -8.25 0.57
N GLY A 165 17.47 -7.91 -0.57
CA GLY A 165 16.92 -8.86 -1.52
C GLY A 165 15.78 -9.71 -0.95
N LEU A 166 15.00 -9.19 0.00
CA LEU A 166 14.00 -9.96 0.75
C LEU A 166 12.62 -10.00 0.08
N VAL A 167 12.34 -9.10 -0.85
CA VAL A 167 11.04 -8.97 -1.55
C VAL A 167 11.24 -8.86 -3.07
N CYS A 168 10.13 -8.91 -3.81
CA CYS A 168 10.06 -8.40 -5.18
C CYS A 168 9.05 -7.25 -5.24
N VAL A 169 9.45 -6.07 -5.73
CA VAL A 169 8.56 -4.92 -5.89
C VAL A 169 8.06 -4.86 -7.33
N LEU A 170 6.77 -5.06 -7.54
CA LEU A 170 6.19 -5.12 -8.89
C LEU A 170 5.52 -3.79 -9.26
N PRO A 171 5.66 -3.31 -10.51
CA PRO A 171 6.32 -3.99 -11.64
C PRO A 171 7.80 -3.62 -11.85
N MET A 172 8.44 -2.96 -10.88
CA MET A 172 9.83 -2.48 -11.03
C MET A 172 10.86 -3.62 -11.10
N GLN A 173 10.53 -4.76 -10.50
CA GLN A 173 11.37 -5.96 -10.46
C GLN A 173 10.61 -7.17 -11.01
N GLU A 174 11.35 -8.21 -11.37
CA GLU A 174 10.75 -9.49 -11.74
C GLU A 174 10.21 -10.23 -10.52
N ALA A 175 9.04 -10.83 -10.68
CA ALA A 175 8.45 -11.71 -9.69
C ALA A 175 9.30 -12.98 -9.50
N LYS A 176 9.62 -13.32 -8.26
CA LYS A 176 10.33 -14.55 -7.89
C LYS A 176 9.50 -15.39 -6.91
N ASP A 177 9.55 -16.70 -7.08
CA ASP A 177 8.93 -17.65 -6.15
C ASP A 177 9.66 -17.69 -4.80
N GLY A 178 8.94 -18.01 -3.73
CA GLY A 178 9.48 -18.05 -2.37
C GLY A 178 9.82 -16.66 -1.80
N LYS A 179 9.44 -15.57 -2.48
CA LYS A 179 9.52 -14.20 -1.98
C LYS A 179 8.14 -13.55 -1.89
N PRO A 180 7.91 -12.71 -0.86
CA PRO A 180 6.75 -11.84 -0.82
C PRO A 180 6.84 -10.80 -1.94
N TRP A 181 5.70 -10.49 -2.55
CA TRP A 181 5.61 -9.45 -3.56
C TRP A 181 4.98 -8.20 -2.98
N LEU A 182 5.51 -7.04 -3.33
CA LEU A 182 4.97 -5.73 -2.95
C LEU A 182 4.40 -5.05 -4.19
N ILE A 183 3.18 -4.53 -4.07
CA ILE A 183 2.54 -3.69 -5.08
C ILE A 183 2.00 -2.42 -4.44
N GLU A 184 2.07 -1.31 -5.17
CA GLU A 184 1.48 -0.05 -4.76
C GLU A 184 -0.04 -0.10 -4.98
N ILE A 185 -0.83 0.18 -3.94
CA ILE A 185 -2.29 0.25 -4.02
C ILE A 185 -2.77 1.64 -3.65
N CYS A 186 -3.88 2.11 -4.22
CA CYS A 186 -4.55 3.32 -3.74
C CYS A 186 -6.04 3.08 -3.45
N PRO A 187 -6.44 2.92 -2.17
CA PRO A 187 -7.83 2.72 -1.77
C PRO A 187 -8.77 3.82 -2.30
N ALA A 188 -8.33 5.08 -2.27
CA ALA A 188 -9.11 6.20 -2.80
C ALA A 188 -9.39 6.07 -4.30
N CYS A 189 -8.45 5.56 -5.09
CA CYS A 189 -8.67 5.34 -6.52
C CYS A 189 -9.64 4.18 -6.78
N ARG A 190 -9.58 3.11 -5.97
CA ARG A 190 -10.57 2.02 -6.03
C ARG A 190 -11.96 2.55 -5.70
N LEU A 191 -12.11 3.33 -4.62
CA LEU A 191 -13.39 3.94 -4.28
C LEU A 191 -13.92 4.86 -5.39
N LYS A 192 -13.07 5.65 -6.04
CA LYS A 192 -13.48 6.49 -7.18
C LYS A 192 -13.95 5.66 -8.37
N LYS A 193 -13.24 4.58 -8.70
CA LYS A 193 -13.58 3.68 -9.80
C LYS A 193 -14.93 2.99 -9.59
N GLU A 194 -15.31 2.77 -8.35
CA GLU A 194 -16.55 2.09 -7.96
C GLU A 194 -17.69 3.05 -7.61
N ASP A 195 -17.52 4.36 -7.83
CA ASP A 195 -18.46 5.42 -7.43
C ASP A 195 -18.82 5.40 -5.93
N MET A 196 -17.87 4.94 -5.10
CA MET A 196 -17.98 4.81 -3.65
C MET A 196 -17.06 5.78 -2.88
N TYR A 197 -16.46 6.76 -3.56
CA TYR A 197 -15.64 7.79 -2.94
C TYR A 197 -16.49 8.84 -2.22
N ILE A 198 -17.05 8.44 -1.08
CA ILE A 198 -17.86 9.27 -0.18
C ILE A 198 -17.07 9.61 1.08
N GLN A 199 -17.52 10.61 1.84
CA GLN A 199 -16.85 10.95 3.09
C GLN A 199 -17.23 9.96 4.21
N TYR A 200 -16.31 9.05 4.56
CA TYR A 200 -16.54 7.99 5.58
C TYR A 200 -15.66 8.12 6.83
N LYS A 201 -14.63 8.96 6.82
CA LYS A 201 -13.78 9.21 8.00
C LYS A 201 -14.48 10.19 8.98
N GLY A 202 -14.45 9.87 10.27
CA GLY A 202 -15.01 10.65 11.37
C GLY A 202 -15.94 9.87 12.31
N LYS A 203 -16.35 10.53 13.40
CA LYS A 203 -17.07 9.94 14.54
C LYS A 203 -18.61 9.98 14.45
N THR A 204 -19.18 10.68 13.47
CA THR A 204 -20.65 10.82 13.39
C THR A 204 -21.32 9.56 12.86
N ASP A 205 -22.62 9.42 13.12
CA ASP A 205 -23.41 8.29 12.60
C ASP A 205 -23.43 8.25 11.07
N ASP A 206 -23.45 9.39 10.39
CA ASP A 206 -23.34 9.46 8.93
C ASP A 206 -22.03 8.86 8.42
N ARG A 207 -20.91 9.13 9.12
CA ARG A 207 -19.60 8.54 8.79
C ARG A 207 -19.58 7.03 9.02
N ARG A 208 -20.18 6.59 10.13
CA ARG A 208 -20.35 5.17 10.44
C ARG A 208 -21.22 4.46 9.38
N ASN A 209 -22.30 5.09 8.94
CA ASN A 209 -23.18 4.58 7.89
C ASN A 209 -22.47 4.54 6.54
N ALA A 210 -21.67 5.55 6.22
CA ALA A 210 -20.82 5.55 5.02
C ALA A 210 -19.81 4.39 5.01
N ARG A 211 -19.11 4.14 6.13
CA ARG A 211 -18.21 2.97 6.25
C ARG A 211 -18.94 1.65 6.02
N ARG A 212 -20.13 1.49 6.62
CA ARG A 212 -20.97 0.30 6.41
C ARG A 212 -21.36 0.12 4.94
N ARG A 213 -21.86 1.19 4.31
CA ARG A 213 -22.27 1.16 2.90
C ARG A 213 -21.12 0.78 1.97
N ILE A 214 -19.93 1.31 2.20
CA ILE A 214 -18.72 0.95 1.42
C ILE A 214 -18.40 -0.53 1.63
N LEU A 215 -18.39 -1.01 2.88
CA LEU A 215 -18.09 -2.42 3.16
C LEU A 215 -19.10 -3.37 2.51
N GLU A 216 -20.40 -3.10 2.66
CA GLU A 216 -21.49 -3.86 2.03
C GLU A 216 -21.38 -3.88 0.50
N TYR A 217 -20.96 -2.77 -0.11
CA TYR A 217 -20.71 -2.71 -1.55
C TYR A 217 -19.66 -3.73 -1.99
N PHE A 218 -18.51 -3.78 -1.32
CA PHE A 218 -17.46 -4.74 -1.66
C PHE A 218 -17.88 -6.17 -1.31
N MET A 219 -18.68 -6.37 -0.27
CA MET A 219 -19.25 -7.69 0.05
C MET A 219 -20.11 -8.22 -1.09
N ASN A 220 -20.95 -7.36 -1.67
CA ASN A 220 -21.76 -7.70 -2.85
C ASN A 220 -20.93 -7.98 -4.12
N LYS A 221 -19.64 -7.60 -4.12
CA LYS A 221 -18.69 -7.89 -5.21
C LYS A 221 -17.76 -9.08 -4.93
N GLY A 222 -18.04 -9.88 -3.91
CA GLY A 222 -17.30 -11.10 -3.61
C GLY A 222 -16.25 -10.96 -2.51
N LEU A 223 -16.29 -9.88 -1.72
CA LEU A 223 -15.58 -9.81 -0.44
C LEU A 223 -16.37 -10.59 0.63
N VAL A 224 -15.77 -11.60 1.24
CA VAL A 224 -16.37 -12.38 2.32
C VAL A 224 -15.70 -12.03 3.62
N ILE A 225 -16.48 -11.55 4.59
CA ILE A 225 -15.97 -11.06 5.87
C ILE A 225 -16.92 -11.43 7.02
N SER A 226 -16.34 -11.85 8.14
CA SER A 226 -17.10 -12.24 9.33
C SER A 226 -17.80 -11.05 9.99
N SER A 227 -18.89 -11.30 10.70
CA SER A 227 -19.66 -10.25 11.37
C SER A 227 -18.86 -9.51 12.46
N SER A 228 -17.89 -10.19 13.10
CA SER A 228 -17.00 -9.57 14.08
C SER A 228 -16.06 -8.55 13.43
N LEU A 229 -15.43 -8.91 12.30
CA LEU A 229 -14.55 -8.00 11.57
C LEU A 229 -15.34 -6.82 10.98
N GLN A 230 -16.55 -7.05 10.45
CA GLN A 230 -17.41 -5.96 9.97
C GLN A 230 -17.66 -4.90 11.06
N LYS A 231 -17.97 -5.34 12.30
CA LYS A 231 -18.18 -4.43 13.43
C LYS A 231 -16.92 -3.62 13.74
N LEU A 232 -15.76 -4.28 13.75
CA LEU A 232 -14.46 -3.65 14.01
C LEU A 232 -14.13 -2.58 12.95
N ILE A 233 -14.29 -2.90 11.67
CA ILE A 233 -14.02 -1.98 10.55
C ILE A 233 -14.95 -0.76 10.60
N VAL A 234 -16.24 -0.97 10.85
CA VAL A 234 -17.22 0.13 10.92
C VAL A 234 -17.01 1.00 12.17
N ALA A 235 -16.50 0.42 13.26
CA ALA A 235 -16.21 1.14 14.50
C ALA A 235 -14.97 2.03 14.42
N ASP A 236 -13.99 1.72 13.55
CA ASP A 236 -12.80 2.53 13.38
C ASP A 236 -13.14 3.90 12.76
N THR A 237 -13.08 4.96 13.56
CA THR A 237 -13.54 6.28 13.13
C THR A 237 -12.57 6.98 12.20
N GLU A 238 -11.29 6.61 12.22
CA GLU A 238 -10.30 7.12 11.27
C GLU A 238 -10.48 6.49 9.88
N GLY A 239 -11.14 5.33 9.79
CA GLY A 239 -11.47 4.67 8.53
C GLY A 239 -10.28 3.89 7.93
N ASP A 240 -9.17 3.82 8.65
CA ASP A 240 -7.92 3.19 8.24
C ASP A 240 -8.08 1.66 8.16
N ALA A 241 -8.91 1.09 9.05
CA ALA A 241 -9.30 -0.32 8.95
C ALA A 241 -9.98 -0.64 7.62
N LEU A 242 -10.93 0.21 7.19
CA LEU A 242 -11.64 0.05 5.92
C LEU A 242 -10.70 0.24 4.73
N ASP A 243 -9.77 1.19 4.81
CA ASP A 243 -8.77 1.42 3.77
C ASP A 243 -7.86 0.20 3.57
N SER A 244 -7.45 -0.48 4.65
CA SER A 244 -6.68 -1.74 4.56
C SER A 244 -7.47 -2.90 3.91
N ILE A 245 -8.79 -2.95 4.12
CA ILE A 245 -9.68 -3.94 3.48
C ILE A 245 -9.81 -3.66 1.99
N ILE A 246 -10.02 -2.39 1.62
CA ILE A 246 -10.07 -1.97 0.21
C ILE A 246 -8.70 -2.22 -0.44
N ALA A 247 -7.59 -2.02 0.27
CA ALA A 247 -6.27 -2.34 -0.22
C ALA A 247 -6.12 -3.84 -0.49
N THR A 248 -6.61 -4.69 0.41
CA THR A 248 -6.58 -6.16 0.26
C THR A 248 -7.42 -6.60 -0.94
N TYR A 249 -8.63 -6.06 -1.08
CA TYR A 249 -9.50 -6.33 -2.22
C TYR A 249 -8.89 -5.87 -3.55
N SER A 250 -8.28 -4.68 -3.55
CA SER A 250 -7.59 -4.12 -4.72
C SER A 250 -6.38 -4.96 -5.12
N THR A 251 -5.69 -5.54 -4.13
CA THR A 251 -4.59 -6.49 -4.36
C THR A 251 -5.10 -7.75 -5.04
N PHE A 252 -6.16 -8.36 -4.49
CA PHE A 252 -6.77 -9.58 -5.00
C PHE A 252 -7.17 -9.46 -6.49
N ILE A 253 -7.89 -8.41 -6.85
CA ILE A 253 -8.33 -8.19 -8.24
C ILE A 253 -7.20 -7.76 -9.18
N SER A 254 -6.08 -7.28 -8.63
CA SER A 254 -4.90 -6.93 -9.42
C SER A 254 -4.02 -8.13 -9.72
N LEU A 255 -4.19 -9.26 -9.01
CA LEU A 255 -3.39 -10.46 -9.23
C LEU A 255 -3.45 -10.94 -10.68
N SER A 256 -4.62 -10.96 -11.33
CA SER A 256 -4.71 -11.37 -12.74
C SER A 256 -3.98 -10.41 -13.69
N ARG A 257 -3.84 -9.14 -13.31
CA ARG A 257 -3.17 -8.11 -14.13
C ARG A 257 -1.66 -8.15 -13.97
N LEU A 258 -1.14 -8.58 -12.82
CA LEU A 258 0.30 -8.64 -12.58
C LEU A 258 1.02 -9.56 -13.60
N SER A 259 0.31 -10.47 -14.25
CA SER A 259 0.83 -11.43 -15.23
C SER A 259 0.79 -10.86 -16.64
N GLU A 260 0.01 -9.79 -16.85
CA GLU A 260 -0.23 -9.12 -18.12
C GLU A 260 0.62 -7.84 -18.26
N ILE A 261 1.15 -7.32 -17.16
CA ILE A 261 1.91 -6.06 -17.11
C ILE A 261 3.20 -6.06 -17.94
N PRO A 262 4.00 -7.13 -18.02
CA PRO A 262 5.24 -7.11 -18.80
C PRO A 262 5.04 -6.82 -20.30
N ASP A 263 3.91 -7.23 -20.88
CA ASP A 263 3.73 -7.24 -22.34
C ASP A 263 2.97 -6.03 -22.91
N THR A 264 2.34 -5.21 -22.07
CA THR A 264 1.40 -4.15 -22.53
C THR A 264 1.58 -2.80 -21.85
N SER A 265 2.49 -2.69 -20.90
CA SER A 265 2.69 -1.47 -20.12
C SER A 265 3.66 -0.51 -20.81
N PRO A 266 3.41 0.80 -20.74
CA PRO A 266 4.43 1.80 -21.03
C PRO A 266 5.73 1.49 -20.27
N GLU A 267 6.89 1.58 -20.93
CA GLU A 267 8.22 1.32 -20.33
C GLU A 267 8.43 2.07 -19.02
N ASN A 268 7.82 3.25 -18.89
CA ASN A 268 7.94 4.07 -17.70
C ASN A 268 7.26 3.50 -16.45
N TYR A 269 6.48 2.42 -16.51
CA TYR A 269 5.95 1.75 -15.30
C TYR A 269 6.99 0.91 -14.57
N ALA A 270 7.99 0.36 -15.26
CA ALA A 270 9.12 -0.29 -14.60
C ALA A 270 9.98 0.73 -13.82
N ILE A 271 9.93 2.00 -14.24
CA ILE A 271 10.68 3.11 -13.64
C ILE A 271 9.82 3.80 -12.56
N GLU A 272 8.76 4.48 -12.97
CA GLU A 272 7.86 5.23 -12.09
C GLU A 272 6.94 4.33 -11.26
N GLY A 273 6.84 3.03 -11.52
CA GLY A 273 5.85 2.18 -10.86
C GLY A 273 4.41 2.39 -11.32
N TYR A 274 3.54 1.52 -10.82
CA TYR A 274 2.14 1.49 -11.19
C TYR A 274 1.25 1.49 -9.95
N THR A 275 0.36 2.49 -9.86
CA THR A 275 -0.69 2.51 -8.84
C THR A 275 -1.78 1.50 -9.22
N PHE A 276 -1.80 0.37 -8.53
CA PHE A 276 -2.90 -0.58 -8.62
C PHE A 276 -4.11 -0.07 -7.83
N PHE A 277 -5.30 -0.33 -8.35
CA PHE A 277 -6.55 -0.05 -7.66
C PHE A 277 -7.62 -0.92 -8.25
#